data_AF-A0A8J6BR62-F1
#
_entry.id   AF-A0A8J6BR62-F1
#
_cell.length_a   1.000
_cell.length_b   1.000
_cell.length_c   1.000
_cell.angle_alpha   90.00
_cell.angle_beta   90.00
_cell.angle_gamma   90.00
#
_symmetry.space_group_name_H-M   'P 1'
#
loop_
_entity.id
_entity.type
_entity.pdbx_description
1 polymer ?
#
loop_
_entity_poly.entity_id
_entity_poly.type
_entity_poly.pdbx_seq_one_letter_code
_entity_poly.pdbx_strand_id
1 'polypeptide(L)'
;MDDKPASWMEVMMPNKNLDISINASNNFNLNITWSIGSTAGTISGEEVPLVAKSHIKEYRDSFSCEKFNFRSNPNITFYVYVSNFSWPIKIQVSPCARSHDQTLRNAHPSG
;
A
#
# COMPACT_ATOMS: atom_id res chain seq x y z
N MET A 1 -7.42 -14.25 -23.45
CA MET A 1 -7.48 -13.89 -22.03
C MET A 1 -6.20 -13.15 -21.76
N ASP A 2 -6.24 -11.82 -21.85
CA ASP A 2 -5.07 -10.96 -21.67
C ASP A 2 -4.79 -10.78 -20.18
N ASP A 3 -3.84 -11.55 -19.66
CA ASP A 3 -3.24 -11.35 -18.33
C ASP A 3 -2.30 -10.14 -18.33
N LYS A 4 -2.83 -8.94 -18.60
CA LYS A 4 -2.05 -7.71 -18.43
C LYS A 4 -2.11 -7.29 -16.96
N PRO A 5 -0.98 -7.16 -16.24
CA PRO A 5 -0.99 -6.66 -14.88
C PRO A 5 -1.49 -5.21 -14.85
N ALA A 6 -2.44 -4.93 -13.95
CA ALA A 6 -2.91 -3.58 -13.70
C ALA A 6 -1.94 -2.87 -12.75
N SER A 7 -1.15 -1.91 -13.27
CA SER A 7 -0.27 -1.06 -12.47
C SER A 7 -0.92 0.31 -12.23
N TRP A 8 -1.09 0.71 -10.98
CA TRP A 8 -1.58 2.03 -10.59
C TRP A 8 -0.45 2.81 -9.89
N MET A 9 -0.13 4.01 -10.37
CA MET A 9 0.86 4.90 -9.75
C MET A 9 0.11 5.99 -8.98
N GLU A 10 0.37 6.13 -7.68
CA GLU A 10 -0.25 7.18 -6.84
C GLU A 10 0.83 7.96 -6.07
N VAL A 11 0.74 9.30 -6.10
CA VAL A 11 1.67 10.19 -5.39
C VAL A 11 1.20 10.33 -3.94
N MET A 12 2.04 9.92 -3.00
CA MET A 12 1.72 9.82 -1.58
C MET A 12 2.00 11.13 -0.82
N MET A 13 1.11 11.49 0.11
CA MET A 13 1.35 12.62 1.04
C MET A 13 2.32 12.19 2.16
N PRO A 14 3.39 12.96 2.46
CA PRO A 14 4.52 12.52 3.28
C PRO A 14 4.24 12.25 4.76
N ASN A 15 3.02 12.51 5.26
CA ASN A 15 2.66 12.43 6.67
C ASN A 15 1.41 11.57 6.96
N LYS A 16 1.02 10.70 6.04
CA LYS A 16 -0.14 9.82 6.21
C LYS A 16 0.26 8.37 5.99
N ASN A 17 -0.29 7.46 6.80
CA ASN A 17 -0.17 6.02 6.52
C ASN A 17 -0.89 5.71 5.20
N LEU A 18 -0.60 4.57 4.60
CA LEU A 18 -1.27 4.11 3.39
C LEU A 18 -2.20 2.95 3.74
N ASP A 19 -3.50 3.15 3.59
CA ASP A 19 -4.46 2.06 3.70
C ASP A 19 -4.66 1.43 2.32
N ILE A 20 -4.45 0.12 2.23
CA ILE A 20 -4.73 -0.68 1.03
C ILE A 20 -5.83 -1.68 1.35
N SER A 21 -6.82 -1.79 0.47
CA SER A 21 -7.80 -2.86 0.49
C SER A 21 -8.03 -3.43 -0.90
N ILE A 22 -8.04 -4.76 -0.99
CA ILE A 22 -8.25 -5.52 -2.23
C ILE A 22 -9.32 -6.57 -1.97
N ASN A 23 -10.29 -6.67 -2.88
CA ASN A 23 -11.30 -7.72 -2.88
C ASN A 23 -11.48 -8.26 -4.30
N ALA A 24 -11.53 -9.58 -4.44
CA ALA A 24 -11.74 -10.27 -5.70
C ALA A 24 -12.86 -11.31 -5.59
N SER A 25 -13.46 -11.65 -6.73
CA SER A 25 -14.52 -12.67 -6.81
C SER A 25 -14.02 -14.09 -6.49
N ASN A 26 -12.75 -14.37 -6.76
CA ASN A 26 -12.07 -15.66 -6.54
C ASN A 26 -10.76 -15.46 -5.76
N ASN A 27 -10.21 -16.56 -5.24
CA ASN A 27 -8.92 -16.54 -4.56
C ASN A 27 -7.83 -16.05 -5.51
N PHE A 28 -7.03 -15.08 -5.08
CA PHE A 28 -5.92 -14.49 -5.83
C PHE A 28 -4.59 -14.64 -5.08
N ASN A 29 -3.50 -14.45 -5.82
CA ASN A 29 -2.17 -14.30 -5.26
C ASN A 29 -1.77 -12.83 -5.29
N LEU A 30 -1.18 -12.35 -4.20
CA LEU A 30 -0.82 -10.96 -3.95
C LEU A 30 0.67 -10.86 -3.67
N ASN A 31 1.34 -9.95 -4.39
CA ASN A 31 2.67 -9.49 -4.04
C ASN A 31 2.67 -7.96 -4.00
N ILE A 32 3.14 -7.37 -2.90
CA ILE A 32 3.32 -5.93 -2.76
C ILE A 32 4.80 -5.67 -2.53
N THR A 33 5.38 -4.82 -3.37
CA THR A 33 6.74 -4.29 -3.23
C THR A 33 6.67 -2.77 -3.19
N TRP A 34 7.75 -2.14 -2.72
CA TRP A 34 7.90 -0.68 -2.80
C TRP A 34 9.32 -0.31 -3.21
N SER A 35 9.48 0.86 -3.82
CA SER A 35 10.80 1.41 -4.14
C SER A 35 10.82 2.93 -3.93
N ILE A 36 12.02 3.48 -3.79
CA ILE A 36 12.26 4.92 -3.80
C ILE A 36 12.50 5.33 -5.25
N GLY A 37 11.60 6.15 -5.80
CA GLY A 37 11.66 6.67 -7.16
C GLY A 37 12.57 7.88 -7.30
N SER A 38 13.22 7.99 -8.47
CA SER A 38 13.86 9.22 -8.95
C SER A 38 12.81 10.07 -9.67
N THR A 39 12.93 11.40 -9.53
CA THR A 39 12.11 12.39 -10.23
C THR A 39 12.04 12.08 -11.74
N ALA A 40 10.84 12.13 -12.32
CA ALA A 40 10.56 12.00 -13.77
C ALA A 40 10.67 10.59 -14.42
N GLY A 41 9.84 9.64 -13.97
CA GLY A 41 9.35 8.55 -14.84
C GLY A 41 10.30 7.37 -15.13
N THR A 42 11.52 7.38 -14.62
CA THR A 42 12.41 6.21 -14.63
C THR A 42 12.38 5.48 -13.28
N ILE A 43 11.95 4.22 -13.32
CA ILE A 43 12.03 3.29 -12.19
C ILE A 43 13.51 2.92 -12.01
N SER A 44 14.17 3.52 -11.03
CA SER A 44 15.61 3.36 -10.80
C SER A 44 15.93 2.68 -9.46
N GLY A 45 14.92 2.29 -8.68
CA GLY A 45 15.11 1.74 -7.33
C GLY A 45 14.98 0.22 -7.28
N GLU A 46 15.76 -0.41 -6.39
CA GLU A 46 15.55 -1.79 -5.95
C GLU A 46 14.16 -1.94 -5.32
N GLU A 47 13.34 -2.88 -5.83
CA GLU A 47 12.04 -3.18 -5.24
C GLU A 47 12.21 -4.00 -3.96
N VAL A 48 11.74 -3.45 -2.85
CA VAL A 48 11.77 -4.10 -1.55
C VAL A 48 10.45 -4.84 -1.32
N PRO A 49 10.47 -6.16 -1.05
CA PRO A 49 9.25 -6.94 -0.81
C PRO A 49 8.63 -6.56 0.54
N LEU A 50 7.30 -6.49 0.55
CA LEU A 50 6.53 -6.02 1.70
C LEU A 50 5.43 -7.01 2.08
N VAL A 51 4.68 -7.53 1.10
CA VAL A 51 3.65 -8.56 1.32
C VAL A 51 3.76 -9.63 0.24
N ALA A 52 3.73 -10.90 0.64
CA ALA A 52 3.53 -12.02 -0.26
C ALA A 52 2.46 -12.95 0.34
N LYS A 53 1.33 -13.09 -0.36
CA LYS A 53 0.20 -13.94 0.03
C LYS A 53 -0.31 -14.71 -1.17
N SER A 54 -0.78 -15.93 -0.94
CA SER A 54 -1.35 -16.78 -1.97
C SER A 54 -2.72 -17.28 -1.55
N HIS A 55 -3.60 -17.50 -2.52
CA HIS A 55 -4.93 -18.07 -2.31
C HIS A 55 -5.82 -17.31 -1.31
N ILE A 56 -5.76 -15.97 -1.31
CA ILE A 56 -6.60 -15.12 -0.45
C ILE A 56 -7.79 -14.55 -1.25
N LYS A 57 -8.92 -14.27 -0.60
CA LYS A 57 -10.09 -13.62 -1.24
C LYS A 57 -10.17 -12.11 -0.99
N GLU A 58 -9.53 -11.66 0.09
CA GLU A 58 -9.48 -10.26 0.48
C GLU A 58 -8.14 -9.95 1.14
N TYR A 59 -7.72 -8.70 1.00
CA TYR A 59 -6.56 -8.14 1.68
C TYR A 59 -6.90 -6.76 2.22
N ARG A 60 -6.55 -6.48 3.47
CA ARG A 60 -6.63 -5.14 4.04
C ARG A 60 -5.46 -4.91 4.98
N ASP A 61 -4.75 -3.82 4.77
CA ASP A 61 -3.60 -3.46 5.62
C ASP A 61 -3.35 -1.94 5.62
N SER A 62 -2.54 -1.49 6.58
CA SER A 62 -2.10 -0.10 6.74
C SER A 62 -0.58 -0.03 6.84
N PHE A 63 0.05 0.69 5.91
CA PHE A 63 1.49 0.88 5.87
C PHE A 63 1.86 2.22 6.50
N SER A 64 2.55 2.18 7.64
CA SER A 64 2.87 3.38 8.41
C SER A 64 3.93 4.26 7.74
N CYS A 65 3.70 5.57 7.68
CA CYS A 65 4.63 6.51 7.05
C CYS A 65 6.01 6.58 7.71
N GLU A 66 6.09 6.29 9.01
CA GLU A 66 7.33 6.23 9.78
C GLU A 66 8.19 5.04 9.38
N LYS A 67 7.60 3.84 9.32
CA LYS A 67 8.31 2.61 8.92
C LYS A 67 8.86 2.67 7.50
N PHE A 68 8.13 3.31 6.58
CA PHE A 68 8.52 3.44 5.18
C PHE A 68 9.17 4.78 4.85
N ASN A 69 9.39 5.62 5.87
CA ASN A 69 10.01 6.94 5.77
C ASN A 69 9.51 7.79 4.58
N PHE A 70 8.19 7.86 4.40
CA PHE A 70 7.57 8.69 3.36
C PHE A 70 7.96 10.16 3.47
N ARG A 71 8.30 10.60 4.69
CA ARG A 71 8.73 11.96 4.97
C ARG A 71 10.10 12.28 4.34
N SER A 72 11.09 11.40 4.47
CA SER A 72 12.40 11.63 3.84
C SER A 72 12.43 11.27 2.37
N ASN A 73 11.46 10.48 1.89
CA ASN A 73 11.41 10.00 0.52
C ASN A 73 10.02 10.30 -0.08
N PRO A 74 9.80 11.53 -0.58
CA PRO A 74 8.50 11.91 -1.14
C PRO A 74 8.14 11.16 -2.43
N ASN A 75 9.12 10.49 -3.06
CA ASN A 75 8.97 9.79 -4.33
C ASN A 75 8.83 8.26 -4.17
N ILE A 76 8.17 7.78 -3.11
CA ILE A 76 7.96 6.33 -2.94
C ILE A 76 6.86 5.82 -3.88
N THR A 77 7.13 4.70 -4.54
CA THR A 77 6.16 4.00 -5.39
C THR A 77 5.88 2.62 -4.80
N PHE A 78 4.60 2.27 -4.67
CA PHE A 78 4.13 0.92 -4.33
C PHE A 78 3.75 0.17 -5.60
N TYR A 79 4.18 -1.09 -5.71
CA TYR A 79 3.77 -1.99 -6.77
C TYR A 79 2.90 -3.08 -6.18
N VAL A 80 1.71 -3.25 -6.75
CA VAL A 80 0.73 -4.25 -6.31
C VAL A 80 0.52 -5.22 -7.46
N TYR A 81 1.06 -6.43 -7.33
CA TYR A 81 0.90 -7.51 -8.29
C TYR A 81 -0.20 -8.46 -7.82
N VAL A 82 -1.22 -8.63 -8.66
CA VAL A 82 -2.30 -9.59 -8.43
C VAL A 82 -2.33 -10.59 -9.58
N SER A 83 -2.39 -11.88 -9.26
CA SER A 83 -2.50 -12.97 -10.24
C SER A 83 -3.50 -14.03 -9.77
N ASN A 84 -3.85 -14.95 -10.68
CA ASN A 84 -4.83 -16.02 -10.43
C ASN A 84 -6.20 -15.46 -9.99
N PHE A 85 -6.62 -14.31 -10.53
CA PHE A 85 -7.91 -13.72 -10.20
C PHE A 85 -8.89 -13.88 -11.38
N SER A 86 -10.18 -13.76 -11.08
CA SER A 86 -11.20 -13.56 -12.11
C SER A 86 -11.75 -12.15 -12.01
N TRP A 87 -12.06 -11.53 -13.13
CA TRP A 87 -12.80 -10.27 -13.11
C TRP A 87 -14.17 -10.48 -12.45
N PRO A 88 -14.66 -9.53 -11.63
CA PRO A 88 -14.05 -8.25 -11.26
C PRO A 88 -13.10 -8.30 -10.06
N ILE A 89 -12.09 -7.42 -10.05
CA ILE A 89 -11.24 -7.11 -8.88
C ILE A 89 -11.37 -5.62 -8.51
N LYS A 90 -11.44 -5.32 -7.22
CA LYS A 90 -11.44 -3.94 -6.69
C LYS A 90 -10.20 -3.73 -5.83
N ILE A 91 -9.44 -2.68 -6.15
CA ILE A 91 -8.28 -2.24 -5.40
C ILE A 91 -8.54 -0.80 -4.99
N GLN A 92 -8.37 -0.51 -3.70
CA GLN A 92 -8.47 0.84 -3.16
C GLN A 92 -7.18 1.12 -2.39
N VAL A 93 -6.56 2.25 -2.74
CA VAL A 93 -5.39 2.81 -2.09
C VAL A 93 -5.81 4.20 -1.62
N SER A 94 -5.52 4.52 -0.36
CA SER A 94 -5.92 5.82 0.19
C SER A 94 -4.97 6.28 1.29
N PRO A 95 -4.68 7.60 1.36
CA PRO A 95 -4.01 8.16 2.51
C PRO A 95 -4.86 7.96 3.77
N CYS A 96 -4.37 7.17 4.71
CA CYS A 96 -5.01 6.97 5.99
C CYS A 96 -4.92 8.26 6.80
N ALA A 97 -6.07 8.84 7.13
CA ALA A 97 -6.16 10.00 8.00
C ALA A 97 -5.89 9.68 9.48
N ARG A 98 -5.70 8.40 9.84
CA ARG A 98 -5.27 7.99 11.18
C ARG A 98 -3.78 8.30 11.30
N SER A 99 -3.47 9.56 11.64
CA SER A 99 -2.22 9.85 12.33
C SER A 99 -2.17 8.97 13.58
N HIS A 100 -0.98 8.48 13.94
CA HIS A 100 -0.70 7.77 15.19
C HIS A 100 -0.92 8.66 16.44
N ASP A 101 -2.07 9.32 16.55
CA ASP A 101 -2.48 10.05 17.75
C ASP A 101 -3.70 9.38 18.38
N GLN A 102 -3.61 8.06 18.57
CA GLN A 102 -4.54 7.32 19.42
C GLN A 102 -3.94 7.06 20.81
N THR A 103 -2.66 7.39 21.05
CA THR A 103 -2.00 7.17 22.35
C THR A 103 -2.27 8.31 23.36
N LEU A 104 -2.76 9.48 22.94
CA LEU A 104 -3.03 10.61 23.85
C LEU A 104 -4.49 10.73 24.35
N ARG A 105 -5.43 9.89 23.90
CA ARG A 105 -6.83 9.97 24.37
C ARG A 105 -7.16 9.18 25.64
N ASN A 106 -6.20 8.43 26.19
CA ASN A 106 -6.39 7.68 27.45
C ASN A 106 -5.62 8.26 28.64
N ALA A 107 -5.10 9.49 28.55
CA ALA A 107 -4.66 10.23 29.73
C ALA A 107 -5.88 10.87 30.40
N HIS A 108 -6.46 10.16 31.37
CA HIS A 108 -7.37 10.77 32.33
C HIS A 108 -6.57 11.77 33.18
N PRO A 109 -6.88 13.08 33.19
CA PRO A 109 -6.30 13.97 34.18
C PRO A 109 -7.02 13.71 35.50
N SER A 110 -6.41 12.89 36.34
CA SER A 110 -6.72 12.87 37.77
C SER A 110 -6.12 14.14 38.38
N GLY A 111 -6.95 15.18 38.54
CA GLY A 111 -6.58 16.44 39.17
C GLY A 111 -7.81 17.29 39.42
#